data_AF-A0A439LAF8-F1
#
_entry.id   AF-A0A439LAF8-F1
#
_cell.length_a   1.000
_cell.length_b   1.000
_cell.length_c   1.000
_cell.angle_alpha   90.00
_cell.angle_beta   90.00
_cell.angle_gamma   90.00
#
_symmetry.space_group_name_H-M   'P 1'
#
loop_
_entity.id
_entity.type
_entity.pdbx_description
1 polymer ?
#
loop_
_entity_poly.entity_id
_entity_poly.type
_entity_poly.pdbx_seq_one_letter_code
_entity_poly.pdbx_strand_id
1 'polypeptide(L)'
;MPKGTIVGVTKAKLDGKAVQTCTVAMTDVDHETFLKSFFSRTDAEKIEEKRDGLQISRLYILIAGGREQFVNLKFPASPSADGLMVASSIADD
;
A
#
# COMPACT_ATOMS: atom_id res chain seq x y z
N MET A 1 2.44 15.26 5.32
CA MET A 1 2.65 13.84 5.68
C MET A 1 2.88 13.75 7.18
N PRO A 2 2.41 12.69 7.86
CA PRO A 2 2.62 12.50 9.30
C PRO A 2 4.11 12.55 9.68
N LYS A 3 4.42 12.93 10.93
CA LYS A 3 5.79 12.90 11.45
C LYS A 3 6.29 11.45 11.44
N GLY A 4 7.56 11.24 11.07
CA GLY A 4 8.13 9.89 10.98
C GLY A 4 7.82 9.13 9.69
N THR A 5 7.15 9.76 8.71
CA THR A 5 6.93 9.15 7.39
C THR A 5 8.26 8.89 6.67
N ILE A 6 8.43 7.67 6.15
CA ILE A 6 9.54 7.28 5.28
C ILE A 6 8.99 7.05 3.88
N VAL A 7 9.67 7.62 2.88
CA VAL A 7 9.37 7.41 1.46
C VAL A 7 10.55 6.74 0.78
N GLY A 8 10.31 5.61 0.14
CA GLY A 8 11.29 4.89 -0.67
C GLY A 8 10.82 4.80 -2.11
N VAL A 9 11.73 5.05 -3.06
CA VAL A 9 11.47 4.85 -4.48
C VAL A 9 12.49 3.84 -5.00
N THR A 10 11.98 2.80 -5.64
CA THR A 10 12.81 1.69 -6.15
C THR A 10 12.47 1.44 -7.62
N LYS A 11 13.48 1.17 -8.43
CA LYS A 11 13.31 0.59 -9.77
C LYS A 11 13.61 -0.89 -9.71
N ALA A 12 12.74 -1.72 -10.26
CA ALA A 12 12.85 -3.16 -10.22
C ALA A 12 12.37 -3.80 -11.53
N LYS A 13 12.42 -5.13 -11.60
CA LYS A 13 11.74 -5.90 -12.66
C LYS A 13 10.71 -6.83 -12.02
N LEU A 14 9.49 -6.81 -12.55
CA LEU A 14 8.42 -7.75 -12.20
C LEU A 14 8.09 -8.56 -13.44
N ASP A 15 8.26 -9.88 -13.38
CA ASP A 15 8.07 -10.80 -14.51
C ASP A 15 8.80 -10.36 -15.80
N GLY A 16 10.00 -9.79 -15.63
CA GLY A 16 10.83 -9.29 -16.73
C GLY A 16 10.50 -7.87 -17.21
N LYS A 17 9.37 -7.29 -16.81
CA LYS A 17 8.99 -5.90 -17.11
C LYS A 17 9.60 -4.92 -16.12
N ALA A 18 10.06 -3.77 -16.59
CA ALA A 18 10.59 -2.71 -15.74
C ALA A 18 9.44 -2.03 -14.98
N VAL A 19 9.60 -1.89 -13.66
CA VAL A 19 8.62 -1.24 -12.80
C VAL A 19 9.29 -0.21 -11.90
N GLN A 20 8.56 0.85 -11.60
CA GLN A 20 8.88 1.79 -10.54
C GLN A 20 7.94 1.57 -9.36
N THR A 21 8.50 1.49 -8.16
CA THR A 21 7.75 1.36 -6.91
C THR A 21 7.97 2.58 -6.05
N CYS A 22 6.88 3.16 -5.54
CA CYS A 22 6.89 4.17 -4.50
C CYS A 22 6.27 3.59 -3.24
N THR A 23 7.04 3.50 -2.16
CA THR A 23 6.61 2.98 -0.86
C THR A 23 6.61 4.11 0.16
N VAL A 24 5.49 4.26 0.87
CA VAL A 24 5.33 5.17 2.00
C VAL A 24 5.06 4.34 3.24
N ALA A 25 5.92 4.48 4.24
CA ALA A 25 5.75 3.86 5.55
C ALA A 25 5.45 4.95 6.58
N MET A 26 4.40 4.75 7.38
CA MET A 26 3.88 5.73 8.32
C MET A 26 3.62 5.07 9.68
N THR A 27 3.98 5.78 10.75
CA THR A 27 3.60 5.45 12.13
C THR A 27 2.45 6.36 12.57
N ASP A 28 1.77 5.98 13.65
CA ASP A 28 0.72 6.79 14.28
C ASP A 28 -0.45 7.15 13.34
N VAL A 29 -0.69 6.31 12.33
CA VAL A 29 -1.83 6.42 11.42
C VAL A 29 -2.85 5.36 11.78
N ASP A 30 -4.07 5.79 12.06
CA ASP A 30 -5.20 4.87 12.18
C ASP A 30 -5.47 4.20 10.82
N HIS A 31 -5.20 2.89 10.75
CA HIS A 31 -5.26 2.17 9.49
C HIS A 31 -6.70 2.04 8.97
N GLU A 32 -7.71 1.99 9.84
CA GLU A 32 -9.11 1.92 9.43
C GLU A 32 -9.52 3.22 8.70
N THR A 33 -9.18 4.37 9.27
CA THR A 33 -9.41 5.68 8.65
C THR A 33 -8.64 5.81 7.33
N PHE A 34 -7.38 5.36 7.30
CA PHE A 34 -6.60 5.34 6.05
C PHE A 34 -7.30 4.50 4.97
N LEU A 35 -7.68 3.26 5.30
CA LEU A 35 -8.32 2.34 4.36
C LEU A 35 -9.65 2.92 3.86
N LYS A 36 -10.48 3.47 4.75
CA LYS A 36 -11.72 4.14 4.36
C LYS A 36 -11.47 5.30 3.40
N SER A 37 -10.47 6.14 3.69
CA SER A 37 -10.08 7.24 2.80
C SER A 37 -9.57 6.73 1.45
N PHE A 38 -8.75 5.67 1.46
CA PHE A 38 -8.22 5.04 0.25
C PHE A 38 -9.36 4.58 -0.67
N PHE A 39 -10.27 3.74 -0.17
CA PHE A 39 -11.39 3.24 -0.98
C PHE A 39 -12.40 4.31 -1.39
N SER A 40 -12.53 5.41 -0.64
CA SER A 40 -13.38 6.53 -1.06
C SER A 40 -12.82 7.35 -2.24
N ARG A 41 -11.51 7.21 -2.52
CA ARG A 41 -10.79 8.03 -3.52
C ARG A 41 -10.28 7.20 -4.69
N THR A 42 -10.37 5.89 -4.61
CA THR A 42 -9.84 4.96 -5.61
C THR A 42 -10.88 3.91 -5.94
N ASP A 43 -10.85 3.44 -7.17
CA ASP A 43 -11.59 2.27 -7.68
C ASP A 43 -10.87 0.94 -7.38
N ALA A 44 -10.06 0.89 -6.32
CA ALA A 44 -9.16 -0.22 -6.04
C ALA A 44 -9.89 -1.56 -5.85
N GLU A 45 -9.55 -2.54 -6.67
CA GLU A 45 -10.05 -3.91 -6.62
C GLU A 45 -9.06 -4.82 -5.91
N LYS A 46 -9.53 -5.64 -4.96
CA LYS A 46 -8.66 -6.54 -4.19
C LYS A 46 -8.31 -7.77 -5.01
N ILE A 47 -7.02 -8.05 -5.17
CA ILE A 47 -6.49 -9.24 -5.84
C ILE A 47 -6.14 -10.33 -4.84
N GLU A 48 -5.41 -9.97 -3.78
CA GLU A 48 -4.86 -10.94 -2.84
C GLU A 48 -4.88 -10.38 -1.41
N GLU A 49 -4.95 -11.28 -0.43
CA GLU A 49 -4.77 -10.98 0.99
C GLU A 49 -3.92 -12.05 1.66
N LYS A 50 -2.91 -11.62 2.40
CA LYS A 50 -2.09 -12.46 3.28
C LYS A 50 -2.19 -11.92 4.69
N ARG A 51 -2.42 -12.80 5.65
CA ARG A 51 -2.44 -12.46 7.07
C ARG A 51 -1.31 -13.22 7.76
N ASP A 52 -0.37 -12.48 8.32
CA ASP A 52 0.49 -12.99 9.39
C ASP A 52 -0.14 -12.60 10.75
N GLY A 53 0.24 -13.25 11.84
CA GLY A 53 -0.40 -13.03 13.16
C GLY A 53 -0.34 -11.59 13.67
N LEU A 54 0.51 -10.74 13.11
CA LEU A 54 0.73 -9.35 13.47
C LEU A 54 0.27 -8.37 12.38
N GLN A 55 0.33 -8.75 11.10
CA GLN A 55 0.04 -7.87 9.97
C GLN A 55 -0.86 -8.52 8.91
N ILE A 56 -1.63 -7.67 8.25
CA ILE A 56 -2.39 -8.00 7.06
C ILE A 56 -1.72 -7.27 5.90
N SER A 57 -1.39 -8.00 4.83
CA SER A 57 -0.94 -7.48 3.55
C SER A 57 -2.03 -7.71 2.52
N ARG A 58 -2.49 -6.66 1.86
CA ARG A 58 -3.50 -6.74 0.78
C ARG A 58 -2.94 -6.13 -0.49
N LEU A 59 -3.07 -6.88 -1.58
CA LEU A 59 -2.72 -6.43 -2.91
C LEU A 59 -3.98 -6.00 -3.65
N TYR A 60 -3.92 -4.82 -4.24
CA TYR A 60 -4.98 -4.23 -5.03
C TYR A 60 -4.48 -3.86 -6.42
N ILE A 61 -5.42 -3.72 -7.35
CA ILE A 61 -5.23 -3.08 -8.65
C ILE A 61 -6.15 -1.87 -8.74
N LEU A 62 -5.66 -0.77 -9.30
CA LEU A 62 -6.46 0.44 -9.51
C LEU A 62 -6.00 1.16 -10.78
N ILE A 63 -6.83 2.09 -11.27
CA ILE A 63 -6.46 2.98 -12.36
C ILE A 63 -6.20 4.39 -11.80
N ALA A 64 -4.94 4.83 -11.84
CA ALA A 64 -4.54 6.18 -11.43
C ALA A 64 -3.90 6.93 -12.60
N GLY A 65 -4.49 8.09 -12.96
CA GLY A 65 -3.98 8.91 -14.06
C GLY A 65 -4.00 8.20 -15.42
N GLY A 66 -4.98 7.32 -15.64
CA GLY A 66 -5.11 6.51 -16.87
C GLY A 66 -4.10 5.36 -16.97
N ARG A 67 -3.39 5.05 -15.88
CA ARG A 67 -2.45 3.93 -15.80
C ARG A 67 -2.89 2.93 -14.75
N GLU A 68 -2.78 1.66 -15.10
CA GLU A 68 -2.93 0.56 -14.16
C GLU A 68 -1.77 0.58 -13.15
N GLN A 69 -2.10 0.39 -11.87
CA GLN A 69 -1.13 0.32 -10.78
C GLN A 69 -1.52 -0.79 -9.82
N PHE A 70 -0.51 -1.54 -9.36
CA PHE A 70 -0.67 -2.43 -8.23
C PHE A 70 -0.37 -1.67 -6.94
N VAL A 71 -1.24 -1.83 -5.94
CA VAL A 71 -1.06 -1.23 -4.62
C VAL A 71 -0.99 -2.31 -3.55
N ASN A 72 0.13 -2.39 -2.84
CA ASN A 72 0.25 -3.24 -1.67
C ASN A 72 0.08 -2.41 -0.39
N LEU A 73 -0.92 -2.75 0.41
CA LEU A 73 -1.16 -2.17 1.73
C LEU A 73 -0.82 -3.19 2.80
N LYS A 74 0.10 -2.84 3.71
CA LYS A 74 0.41 -3.60 4.92
C LYS A 74 0.03 -2.81 6.15
N PHE A 75 -0.77 -3.40 7.03
CA PHE A 75 -1.26 -2.77 8.25
C PHE A 75 -1.40 -3.80 9.38
N PRO A 76 -1.50 -3.36 10.65
CA PRO A 76 -1.66 -4.26 11.78
C PRO A 76 -2.92 -5.12 11.66
N ALA A 77 -2.84 -6.37 12.11
CA ALA A 77 -3.98 -7.28 12.12
C ALA A 77 -5.02 -6.95 13.22
N SER A 78 -4.62 -6.16 14.22
CA SER A 78 -5.47 -5.71 15.32
C SER A 78 -5.58 -4.18 15.34
N PRO A 79 -6.78 -3.60 15.55
CA PRO A 79 -6.98 -2.15 15.73
C PRO A 79 -6.24 -1.56 16.92
N SER A 80 -6.00 -2.35 17.96
CA SER A 80 -5.30 -1.92 19.18
C SER A 80 -3.78 -2.05 19.11
N ALA A 81 -3.24 -2.60 18.01
CA ALA A 81 -1.82 -2.73 17.85
C ALA A 81 -1.26 -1.43 17.28
N ASP A 82 -0.45 -0.73 18.09
CA ASP A 82 0.48 0.27 17.57
C ASP A 82 1.30 -0.39 16.46
N GLY A 83 1.26 0.17 15.25
CA GLY A 83 1.89 -0.49 14.15
C GLY A 83 2.05 0.33 12.90
N LEU A 84 2.95 -0.17 12.06
CA LEU A 84 3.38 0.49 10.85
C LEU A 84 2.32 0.30 9.76
N MET A 85 1.85 1.40 9.18
CA MET A 85 1.11 1.39 7.93
C MET A 85 2.09 1.57 6.78
N VAL A 86 2.11 0.60 5.85
CA VAL A 86 2.93 0.68 4.64
C VAL A 86 2.02 0.63 3.43
N ALA A 87 2.10 1.65 2.59
CA ALA A 87 1.45 1.70 1.29
C ALA A 87 2.51 1.72 0.19
N SER A 88 2.44 0.80 -0.76
CA SER A 88 3.34 0.77 -1.91
C SER A 88 2.54 0.79 -3.20
N SER A 89 2.86 1.69 -4.12
CA SER A 89 2.36 1.65 -5.51
C SER A 89 3.46 1.13 -6.42
N ILE A 90 3.09 0.23 -7.34
CA ILE A 90 3.94 -0.37 -8.36
C ILE A 90 3.30 -0.06 -9.70
N ALA A 91 4.04 0.61 -10.58
CA ALA A 91 3.64 0.94 -11.93
C ALA A 91 4.75 0.58 -12.91
N ASP A 92 4.42 0.37 -14.18
CA ASP A 92 5.42 0.28 -15.24
C ASP A 92 6.26 1.57 -15.29
N ASP A 93 7.59 1.43 -15.46
CA ASP A 93 8.55 2.55 -15.57
C ASP A 93 8.43 3.28 -16.93
#